data_AF-A0A838FYR4-F1
#
_entry.id   AF-A0A838FYR4-F1
#
_cell.length_a   1.000
_cell.length_b   1.000
_cell.length_c   1.000
_cell.angle_alpha   90.00
_cell.angle_beta   90.00
_cell.angle_gamma   90.00
#
_symmetry.space_group_name_H-M   'P 1'
#
loop_
_entity.id
_entity.type
_entity.pdbx_description
1 polymer ?
#
loop_
_entity_poly.entity_id
_entity_poly.type
_entity_poly.pdbx_seq_one_letter_code
_entity_poly.pdbx_strand_id
1 'polypeptide(L)'
;MTDVLDPPVATRHAVLGFTDGLGAALDRLSDVPAWSLSVAEQREALVSLARAEARVAELRLRVLVAADRDALGVESGATSTASWVAQETGATRASVAADLRLAVALDDG
;
A
#
# COMPACT_ATOMS: atom_id res chain seq x y z
N MET A 1 -44.09 -2.84 -16.00
CA MET A 1 -43.01 -3.77 -15.60
C MET A 1 -41.71 -3.05 -15.93
N THR A 2 -41.36 -2.09 -15.09
CA THR A 2 -40.18 -1.24 -15.31
C THR A 2 -38.99 -1.98 -14.73
N ASP A 3 -38.06 -2.30 -15.61
CA ASP A 3 -36.77 -2.88 -15.28
C ASP A 3 -36.02 -1.88 -14.38
N VAL A 4 -36.00 -2.15 -13.07
CA VAL A 4 -35.12 -1.46 -12.13
C VAL A 4 -33.75 -2.06 -12.36
N LEU A 5 -32.98 -1.42 -13.24
CA LEU A 5 -31.54 -1.63 -13.29
C LEU A 5 -30.99 -1.30 -11.90
N ASP A 6 -30.58 -2.32 -11.16
CA ASP A 6 -29.70 -2.13 -10.01
C ASP A 6 -28.52 -1.26 -10.47
N PRO A 7 -28.16 -0.19 -9.74
CA PRO A 7 -26.96 0.56 -10.07
C PRO A 7 -25.79 -0.42 -10.06
N PRO A 8 -24.83 -0.31 -11.00
CA PRO A 8 -23.66 -1.16 -10.98
C PRO A 8 -23.02 -1.01 -9.60
N VAL A 9 -22.96 -2.10 -8.84
CA VAL A 9 -22.19 -2.14 -7.60
C VAL A 9 -20.78 -1.80 -8.01
N ALA A 10 -20.36 -0.56 -7.76
CA ALA A 10 -19.06 -0.07 -8.20
C ALA A 10 -18.03 -1.01 -7.58
N THR A 11 -17.44 -1.85 -8.43
CA THR A 11 -16.46 -2.83 -7.97
C THR A 11 -15.29 -2.03 -7.44
N ARG A 12 -15.01 -2.18 -6.14
CA ARG A 12 -13.91 -1.46 -5.49
C ARG A 12 -12.62 -1.69 -6.28
N HIS A 13 -11.84 -0.63 -6.48
CA HIS A 13 -10.62 -0.69 -7.29
C HIS A 13 -9.71 -1.83 -6.82
N ALA A 14 -9.11 -2.59 -7.74
CA ALA A 14 -8.38 -3.83 -7.41
C ALA A 14 -7.24 -3.60 -6.39
N VAL A 15 -6.54 -2.47 -6.48
CA VAL A 15 -5.50 -2.09 -5.50
C VAL A 15 -6.07 -1.94 -4.10
N LEU A 16 -7.25 -1.32 -3.97
CA LEU A 16 -7.92 -1.18 -2.69
C LEU A 16 -8.41 -2.54 -2.19
N GLY A 17 -8.99 -3.36 -3.06
CA GLY A 17 -9.40 -4.72 -2.71
C GLY A 17 -8.24 -5.57 -2.17
N PHE A 18 -7.04 -5.41 -2.77
CA PHE A 18 -5.82 -6.02 -2.26
C PHE A 18 -5.42 -5.51 -0.87
N THR A 19 -5.47 -4.19 -0.61
CA THR A 19 -5.09 -3.65 0.71
C THR A 19 -6.01 -4.15 1.82
N ASP A 20 -7.31 -4.30 1.54
CA ASP A 20 -8.25 -4.88 2.50
C ASP A 20 -7.95 -6.35 2.77
N GLY A 21 -7.71 -7.13 1.71
CA GLY A 21 -7.36 -8.54 1.82
C GLY A 21 -6.07 -8.75 2.60
N LEU A 22 -5.08 -7.88 2.40
CA LEU A 22 -3.81 -7.89 3.15
C LEU A 22 -4.05 -7.57 4.63
N GLY A 23 -4.79 -6.49 4.94
CA GLY A 23 -5.14 -6.13 6.31
C GLY A 23 -5.87 -7.27 7.04
N ALA A 24 -6.92 -7.81 6.43
CA ALA A 24 -7.66 -8.93 6.99
C ALA A 24 -6.81 -10.20 7.19
N ALA A 25 -5.78 -10.42 6.35
CA ALA A 25 -4.84 -11.53 6.53
C ALA A 25 -3.91 -11.31 7.73
N LEU A 26 -3.43 -10.08 7.92
CA LEU A 26 -2.60 -9.71 9.07
C LEU A 26 -3.41 -9.75 10.38
N ASP A 27 -4.66 -9.30 10.36
CA ASP A 27 -5.55 -9.35 11.53
C ASP A 27 -5.77 -10.79 12.01
N ARG A 28 -5.89 -11.76 11.09
CA ARG A 28 -5.99 -13.18 11.44
C ARG A 28 -4.73 -13.74 12.12
N LEU A 29 -3.59 -13.06 12.00
CA LEU A 29 -2.31 -13.47 12.60
C LEU A 29 -2.01 -12.75 13.92
N SER A 30 -2.82 -11.77 14.34
CA SER A 30 -2.55 -10.96 15.54
C SER A 30 -2.34 -11.80 16.81
N ASP A 31 -3.04 -12.93 16.88
CA ASP A 31 -3.05 -13.82 18.04
C ASP A 31 -2.15 -15.05 17.84
N VAL A 32 -1.42 -15.14 16.72
CA VAL A 32 -0.55 -16.27 16.41
C VAL A 32 0.88 -15.97 16.89
N PRO A 33 1.39 -16.66 17.92
CA PRO A 33 2.70 -16.37 18.46
C PRO A 33 3.83 -16.83 17.52
N ALA A 34 4.72 -15.91 17.12
CA ALA A 34 5.88 -16.21 16.28
C ALA A 34 6.84 -17.25 16.89
N TRP A 35 6.89 -17.37 18.23
CA TRP A 35 7.73 -18.35 18.91
C TRP A 35 7.26 -19.81 18.70
N SER A 36 6.02 -20.00 18.23
CA SER A 36 5.49 -21.34 17.93
C SER A 36 6.03 -21.94 16.62
N LEU A 37 6.67 -21.12 15.78
CA LEU A 37 7.33 -21.58 14.55
C LEU A 37 8.57 -22.41 14.88
N SER A 38 8.70 -23.57 14.25
CA SER A 38 9.95 -24.32 14.20
C SER A 38 11.06 -23.53 13.49
N VAL A 39 12.32 -23.91 13.69
CA VAL A 39 13.45 -23.25 13.02
C VAL A 39 13.34 -23.30 11.48
N ALA A 40 12.77 -24.36 10.93
CA ALA A 40 12.55 -24.47 9.48
C ALA A 40 11.49 -23.47 9.00
N GLU A 41 10.36 -23.40 9.71
CA GLU A 41 9.27 -22.45 9.41
C GLU A 41 9.70 -20.99 9.60
N GLN A 42 10.54 -20.69 10.60
CA GLN A 42 11.10 -19.35 10.78
C GLN A 42 11.93 -18.90 9.57
N ARG A 43 12.77 -19.80 9.03
CA ARG A 43 13.60 -19.49 7.84
C ARG A 43 12.73 -19.23 6.61
N GLU A 44 11.73 -20.09 6.40
CA GLU A 44 10.79 -19.93 5.29
C GLU A 44 9.97 -18.65 5.43
N ALA A 45 9.46 -18.37 6.64
CA ALA A 45 8.66 -17.19 6.92
C ALA A 45 9.45 -15.90 6.66
N LEU A 46 10.68 -15.79 7.14
CA LEU A 46 11.51 -14.59 6.94
C LEU A 46 11.76 -14.30 5.45
N VAL A 47 12.08 -15.33 4.65
CA VAL A 47 12.30 -15.15 3.20
C VAL A 47 11.00 -14.77 2.49
N SER A 48 9.90 -15.43 2.85
CA SER A 48 8.59 -15.18 2.23
C SER A 48 8.05 -13.78 2.57
N LEU A 49 8.20 -13.35 3.82
CA LEU A 49 7.83 -12.02 4.27
C LEU A 49 8.66 -10.94 3.57
N ALA A 50 9.99 -11.10 3.50
CA ALA A 50 10.85 -10.13 2.79
C ALA A 50 10.46 -9.97 1.30
N ARG A 51 10.09 -11.07 0.64
CA ARG A 51 9.58 -11.03 -0.75
C ARG A 51 8.22 -10.35 -0.86
N ALA A 52 7.33 -10.61 0.09
CA ALA A 52 6.03 -9.96 0.14
C ALA A 52 6.16 -8.45 0.39
N GLU A 53 7.00 -8.04 1.34
CA GLU A 53 7.34 -6.65 1.63
C GLU A 53 7.87 -5.93 0.39
N ALA A 54 8.81 -6.53 -0.34
CA ALA A 54 9.34 -5.95 -1.56
C ALA A 54 8.26 -5.71 -2.64
N ARG A 55 7.31 -6.65 -2.79
CA ARG A 55 6.19 -6.52 -3.74
C ARG A 55 5.18 -5.46 -3.31
N VAL A 56 4.90 -5.36 -2.00
CA VAL A 56 4.02 -4.33 -1.44
C VAL A 56 4.68 -2.95 -1.57
N ALA A 57 5.98 -2.86 -1.33
CA ALA A 57 6.75 -1.62 -1.51
C ALA A 57 6.74 -1.16 -2.97
N GLU A 58 6.96 -2.08 -3.92
CA GLU A 58 6.85 -1.78 -5.36
C GLU A 58 5.46 -1.25 -5.74
N LEU A 59 4.38 -1.89 -5.27
CA LEU A 59 3.02 -1.42 -5.49
C LEU A 59 2.80 -0.02 -4.88
N ARG A 60 3.30 0.21 -3.67
CA ARG A 60 3.23 1.52 -3.00
C ARG A 60 3.95 2.60 -3.81
N LEU A 61 5.12 2.32 -4.38
CA LEU A 61 5.85 3.28 -5.20
C LEU A 61 5.06 3.65 -6.47
N ARG A 62 4.45 2.67 -7.14
CA ARG A 62 3.56 2.92 -8.29
C ARG A 62 2.36 3.79 -7.93
N VAL A 63 1.72 3.53 -6.79
CA VAL A 63 0.61 4.37 -6.30
C VAL A 63 1.11 5.77 -5.95
N LEU A 64 2.30 5.89 -5.37
CA LEU A 64 2.88 7.16 -4.96
C LEU A 64 3.20 8.07 -6.16
N VAL A 65 3.79 7.54 -7.23
CA VAL A 65 4.05 8.34 -8.45
C VAL A 65 2.75 8.71 -9.18
N ALA A 66 1.74 7.83 -9.19
CA ALA A 66 0.42 8.17 -9.73
C ALA A 66 -0.25 9.30 -8.92
N ALA A 67 -0.22 9.20 -7.58
CA ALA A 67 -0.73 10.25 -6.70
C ALA A 67 -0.01 11.59 -6.88
N ASP A 68 1.29 11.56 -7.17
CA ASP A 68 2.06 12.79 -7.40
C ASP A 68 1.68 13.48 -8.72
N ARG A 69 1.39 12.71 -9.77
CA ARG A 69 0.85 13.23 -11.03
C ARG A 69 -0.51 13.92 -10.84
N ASP A 70 -1.31 13.39 -9.92
CA ASP A 70 -2.63 13.94 -9.57
C ASP A 70 -2.55 15.05 -8.50
N ALA A 71 -1.34 15.46 -8.10
CA ALA A 71 -1.09 16.47 -7.09
C ALA A 71 -1.84 16.23 -5.77
N LEU A 72 -1.88 14.96 -5.32
CA LEU A 72 -2.59 14.55 -4.11
C LEU A 72 -2.22 15.42 -2.90
N GLY A 73 -3.24 15.84 -2.16
CA GLY A 73 -3.08 16.61 -0.92
C GLY A 73 -3.04 18.13 -1.10
N VAL A 74 -2.96 18.65 -2.33
CA VAL A 74 -3.09 20.10 -2.59
C VAL A 74 -4.42 20.65 -2.08
N GLU A 75 -5.53 19.94 -2.33
CA GLU A 75 -6.86 20.31 -1.83
C GLU A 75 -6.96 20.25 -0.29
N SER A 76 -6.11 19.46 0.35
CA SER A 76 -6.01 19.33 1.81
C SER A 76 -5.03 20.32 2.44
N GLY A 77 -4.46 21.25 1.65
CA GLY A 77 -3.50 22.25 2.12
C GLY A 77 -2.07 21.73 2.32
N ALA A 78 -1.78 20.50 1.91
CA ALA A 78 -0.42 19.98 1.92
C ALA A 78 0.40 20.63 0.80
N THR A 79 1.67 20.91 1.07
CA THR A 79 2.57 21.56 0.10
C THR A 79 3.06 20.64 -1.01
N SER A 80 2.86 19.33 -0.86
CA SER A 80 3.19 18.30 -1.86
C SER A 80 2.54 16.97 -1.48
N THR A 81 2.45 16.04 -2.43
CA THR A 81 2.08 14.64 -2.21
C THR A 81 2.92 13.99 -1.11
N ALA A 82 4.23 14.21 -1.12
CA ALA A 82 5.13 13.66 -0.11
C ALA A 82 4.84 14.22 1.30
N SER A 83 4.49 15.52 1.40
CA SER A 83 4.05 16.13 2.65
C SER A 83 2.75 15.51 3.16
N TRP A 84 1.78 15.32 2.27
CA TRP A 84 0.49 14.71 2.60
C TRP A 84 0.66 13.26 3.09
N VAL A 85 1.37 12.42 2.32
CA VAL A 85 1.59 11.02 2.69
C VAL A 85 2.35 10.88 4.00
N ALA A 86 3.36 11.73 4.24
CA ALA A 86 4.10 11.73 5.52
C ALA A 86 3.18 12.04 6.71
N GLN A 87 2.27 13.01 6.56
CA GLN A 87 1.29 13.36 7.58
C GLN A 87 0.31 12.21 7.85
N GLU A 88 -0.30 11.64 6.81
CA GLU A 88 -1.35 10.62 6.95
C GLU A 88 -0.81 9.27 7.43
N THR A 89 0.45 8.95 7.16
CA THR A 89 1.06 7.67 7.54
C THR A 89 1.95 7.76 8.79
N GLY A 90 2.19 8.95 9.32
CA GLY A 90 3.16 9.19 10.39
C GLY A 90 4.62 8.98 9.98
N ALA A 91 4.90 8.75 8.70
CA ALA A 91 6.26 8.62 8.17
C ALA A 91 6.98 9.97 8.15
N THR A 92 8.32 9.95 8.08
CA THR A 92 9.07 11.19 7.93
C THR A 92 8.97 11.72 6.50
N ARG A 93 8.88 13.05 6.35
CA ARG A 93 8.92 13.70 5.03
C ARG A 93 10.15 13.32 4.22
N ALA A 94 11.30 13.13 4.88
CA ALA A 94 12.54 12.73 4.22
C ALA A 94 12.45 11.32 3.62
N SER A 95 11.87 10.36 4.35
CA SER A 95 11.62 9.00 3.86
C SER A 95 10.67 9.00 2.67
N VAL A 96 9.52 9.67 2.79
CA VAL A 96 8.53 9.72 1.69
C VAL A 96 9.09 10.43 0.46
N ALA A 97 9.87 11.49 0.63
CA ALA A 97 10.53 12.16 -0.49
C ALA A 97 11.59 11.26 -1.16
N ALA A 98 12.29 10.42 -0.41
CA ALA A 98 13.22 9.43 -0.98
C ALA A 98 12.46 8.37 -1.78
N ASP A 99 11.36 7.85 -1.22
CA ASP A 99 10.46 6.92 -1.92
C ASP A 99 9.91 7.53 -3.22
N LEU A 100 9.43 8.78 -3.20
CA LEU A 100 8.90 9.44 -4.38
C LEU A 100 9.97 9.60 -5.47
N ARG A 101 11.21 9.99 -5.11
CA ARG A 101 12.31 10.05 -6.08
C ARG A 101 12.62 8.69 -6.70
N LEU A 102 12.61 7.63 -5.89
CA LEU A 102 12.78 6.27 -6.38
C LEU A 102 11.63 5.87 -7.32
N ALA A 103 10.39 6.17 -6.94
CA ALA A 103 9.21 5.87 -7.74
C ALA A 103 9.25 6.54 -9.11
N VAL A 104 9.62 7.83 -9.16
CA VAL A 104 9.81 8.57 -10.42
C VAL A 104 10.91 7.93 -11.26
N ALA A 105 12.07 7.62 -10.66
CA ALA A 105 13.18 7.00 -11.39
C ALA A 105 12.85 5.60 -11.96
N LEU A 106 11.95 4.85 -11.31
CA LEU A 106 11.48 3.54 -11.77
C LEU A 106 10.38 3.62 -12.84
N ASP A 107 9.63 4.72 -12.89
CA ASP A 107 8.58 4.93 -13.90
C ASP A 107 9.17 5.49 -15.21
N ASP A 108 10.26 6.25 -15.10
CA ASP A 108 10.98 6.83 -16.25
C ASP A 108 11.90 5.83 -17.00
N GLY A 109 12.09 4.59 -16.50
CA GLY A 109 13.01 3.58 -17.02
C GLY A 109 12.34 2.34 -17.60
#